data_AF-A0A4Q3VYP9-F1
#
_entry.id   AF-A0A4Q3VYP9-F1
#
_cell.length_a   1.000
_cell.length_b   1.000
_cell.length_c   1.000
_cell.angle_alpha   90.00
_cell.angle_beta   90.00
_cell.angle_gamma   90.00
#
_symmetry.space_group_name_H-M   'P 1'
#
loop_
_entity.id
_entity.type
_entity.pdbx_description
1 polymer ?
#
loop_
_entity_poly.entity_id
_entity_poly.type
_entity_poly.pdbx_seq_one_letter_code
_entity_poly.pdbx_strand_id
1 'polypeptide(L)'
;MRPGKIYLTFLLIILLLQTAVAQPPLSNLRKKWIPVTDSSFVIDSFSIAPNTFIMQGAEQANYTLDEIDAKFTWIEKPAADSVFITYRVFPARLNKKVYKYNYDSIRFNFLAEKPTRVRTSSSSNALIDFGQIESSGSFGRAISFGNNQDAVLNSTMNLQLRGYIGDSMELTAAISDNNIPIQPDGNTQD
;
A
#
# COMPACT_ATOMS: atom_id res chain seq x y z
N MET A 1 -5.48 -10.81 -55.20
CA MET A 1 -5.47 -10.48 -53.76
C MET A 1 -6.86 -10.74 -53.18
N ARG A 2 -6.98 -11.48 -52.07
CA ARG A 2 -8.30 -11.79 -51.46
C ARG A 2 -8.82 -10.55 -50.70
N PRO A 3 -10.08 -10.13 -50.91
CA PRO A 3 -10.61 -8.87 -50.35
C PRO A 3 -10.54 -8.79 -48.82
N GLY A 4 -10.64 -9.93 -48.12
CA GLY A 4 -10.50 -9.98 -46.66
C GLY A 4 -9.14 -9.54 -46.10
N LYS A 5 -8.06 -9.63 -46.90
CA LYS A 5 -6.73 -9.17 -46.46
C LYS A 5 -6.63 -7.64 -46.41
N ILE A 6 -7.38 -6.93 -47.25
CA ILE A 6 -7.37 -5.46 -47.34
C ILE A 6 -8.08 -4.85 -46.12
N TYR A 7 -9.23 -5.41 -45.72
CA TYR A 7 -9.93 -4.98 -44.51
C TYR A 7 -9.13 -5.26 -43.24
N LEU A 8 -8.43 -6.39 -43.17
CA LEU A 8 -7.56 -6.73 -42.04
C LEU A 8 -6.39 -5.74 -41.91
N THR A 9 -5.76 -5.37 -43.04
CA THR A 9 -4.71 -4.34 -43.02
C THR A 9 -5.25 -2.98 -42.60
N PHE A 10 -6.46 -2.61 -43.01
CA PHE A 10 -7.07 -1.33 -42.64
C PHE A 10 -7.44 -1.27 -41.15
N LEU A 11 -7.95 -2.38 -40.60
CA LEU A 11 -8.22 -2.53 -39.16
C LEU A 11 -6.94 -2.43 -38.32
N LEU A 12 -5.85 -3.07 -38.77
CA LEU A 12 -4.56 -3.02 -38.10
C LEU A 12 -4.00 -1.59 -38.06
N ILE A 13 -4.14 -0.84 -39.15
CA ILE A 13 -3.71 0.58 -39.22
C ILE A 13 -4.52 1.43 -38.25
N ILE A 14 -5.85 1.27 -38.20
CA ILE A 14 -6.71 1.99 -37.23
C ILE A 14 -6.31 1.68 -35.79
N LEU A 15 -6.01 0.41 -35.47
CA LEU A 15 -5.59 0.01 -34.13
C LEU A 15 -4.22 0.61 -33.74
N LEU A 16 -3.29 0.68 -34.70
CA LEU A 16 -1.97 1.29 -34.49
C LEU A 16 -2.07 2.81 -34.26
N LEU A 17 -2.97 3.52 -34.96
CA LEU A 17 -3.19 4.95 -34.74
C LEU A 17 -3.72 5.27 -33.32
N GLN A 18 -4.47 4.37 -32.69
CA GLN A 18 -4.99 4.59 -31.33
C GLN A 18 -3.91 4.52 -30.24
N THR A 19 -2.79 3.83 -30.49
CA THR A 19 -1.70 3.70 -29.49
C THR A 19 -0.82 4.94 -29.37
N ALA A 20 -0.81 5.82 -30.38
CA ALA A 20 0.04 7.01 -30.42
C ALA A 20 -0.44 8.17 -29.51
N VAL A 21 -1.70 8.14 -29.06
CA VAL A 21 -2.33 9.26 -28.33
C VAL A 21 -2.18 9.15 -26.81
N ALA A 22 -1.57 8.08 -26.29
CA ALA A 22 -1.54 7.78 -24.85
C ALA A 22 -0.14 7.91 -24.18
N GLN A 23 0.80 8.66 -24.77
CA GLN A 23 2.08 8.94 -24.11
C GLN A 23 1.87 10.00 -23.01
N PRO A 24 2.02 9.68 -21.72
CA PRO A 24 2.02 10.71 -20.69
C PRO A 24 3.18 11.68 -20.97
N PRO A 25 2.97 12.99 -20.78
CA PRO A 25 4.01 13.97 -21.06
C PRO A 25 5.25 13.66 -20.22
N LEU A 26 6.39 13.47 -20.91
CA LEU A 26 7.70 13.18 -20.31
C LEU A 26 8.17 14.27 -19.34
N SER A 27 7.59 15.47 -19.43
CA SER A 27 7.92 16.61 -18.60
C SER A 27 6.88 16.82 -17.49
N ASN A 28 7.37 17.10 -16.29
CA ASN A 28 6.54 17.53 -15.16
C ASN A 28 6.23 19.04 -15.17
N LEU A 29 6.67 19.79 -16.20
CA LEU A 29 6.35 21.20 -16.36
C LEU A 29 4.97 21.36 -17.03
N ARG A 30 4.10 22.17 -16.40
CA ARG A 30 2.76 22.49 -16.87
C ARG A 30 2.69 23.98 -17.20
N LYS A 31 1.99 24.30 -18.30
CA LYS A 31 1.74 25.66 -18.78
C LYS A 31 0.31 25.73 -19.27
N LYS A 32 -0.51 26.63 -18.72
CA LYS A 32 -1.90 26.78 -19.15
C LYS A 32 -2.52 28.09 -18.67
N TRP A 33 -3.66 28.41 -19.26
CA TRP A 33 -4.54 29.49 -18.81
C TRP A 33 -5.49 28.97 -17.73
N ILE A 34 -5.69 29.78 -16.69
CA ILE A 34 -6.72 29.55 -15.68
C ILE A 34 -7.75 30.69 -15.71
N PRO A 35 -9.02 30.41 -15.46
CA PRO A 35 -10.06 31.43 -15.41
C PRO A 35 -9.97 32.25 -14.12
N VAL A 36 -10.44 33.49 -14.18
CA VAL A 36 -10.64 34.32 -13.00
C VAL A 36 -12.06 34.11 -12.49
N THR A 37 -12.19 33.45 -11.33
CA THR A 37 -13.48 33.04 -10.74
C THR A 37 -13.60 33.47 -9.29
N ASP A 38 -14.83 33.59 -8.78
CA ASP A 38 -15.11 33.85 -7.37
C ASP A 38 -14.78 32.67 -6.44
N SER A 39 -14.99 31.46 -6.94
CA SER A 39 -14.79 30.25 -6.16
C SER A 39 -13.38 29.70 -6.31
N SER A 40 -12.95 29.00 -5.26
CA SER A 40 -11.74 28.18 -5.30
C SER A 40 -11.92 26.98 -6.23
N PHE A 41 -10.89 26.64 -7.01
CA PHE A 41 -10.94 25.55 -7.98
C PHE A 41 -9.62 24.77 -8.03
N VAL A 42 -9.72 23.53 -8.50
CA VAL A 42 -8.56 22.64 -8.65
C VAL A 42 -7.90 22.89 -9.99
N ILE A 43 -6.60 23.22 -9.96
CA ILE A 43 -5.81 23.44 -11.16
C ILE A 43 -5.10 22.18 -11.64
N ASP A 44 -4.89 21.13 -10.83
CA ASP A 44 -4.25 19.92 -11.34
C ASP A 44 -4.71 18.64 -10.63
N SER A 45 -4.50 17.51 -11.29
CA SER A 45 -4.72 16.19 -10.69
C SER A 45 -3.53 15.76 -9.83
N PHE A 46 -2.34 16.32 -10.02
CA PHE A 46 -1.16 16.01 -9.21
C PHE A 46 -0.81 17.16 -8.27
N SER A 47 -0.13 16.84 -7.16
CA SER A 47 0.39 17.88 -6.27
C SER A 47 1.46 18.71 -6.98
N ILE A 48 1.48 20.00 -6.70
CA ILE A 48 2.39 20.98 -7.30
C ILE A 48 3.69 20.99 -6.51
N ALA A 49 4.81 21.11 -7.21
CA ALA A 49 6.11 21.28 -6.58
C ALA A 49 6.20 22.67 -5.93
N PRO A 50 6.51 22.76 -4.62
CA PRO A 50 6.62 24.04 -3.92
C PRO A 50 7.60 24.98 -4.61
N ASN A 51 7.33 26.29 -4.54
CA ASN A 51 8.17 27.34 -5.13
C ASN A 51 8.39 27.26 -6.66
N THR A 52 7.57 26.49 -7.39
CA THR A 52 7.64 26.43 -8.86
C THR A 52 6.52 27.17 -9.58
N PHE A 53 5.47 27.56 -8.84
CA PHE A 53 4.32 28.24 -9.40
C PHE A 53 4.65 29.70 -9.72
N ILE A 54 4.46 30.06 -10.99
CA ILE A 54 4.67 31.40 -11.51
C ILE A 54 3.40 31.82 -12.25
N MET A 55 2.88 32.98 -11.89
CA MET A 55 1.73 33.60 -12.54
C MET A 55 2.18 34.89 -13.22
N GLN A 56 1.81 35.08 -14.49
CA GLN A 56 2.11 36.32 -15.20
C GLN A 56 1.11 37.40 -14.80
N GLY A 57 1.61 38.54 -14.30
CA GLY A 57 0.78 39.74 -14.04
C GLY A 57 0.04 39.77 -12.70
N ALA A 58 0.34 38.85 -11.77
CA ALA A 58 -0.19 38.91 -10.41
C ALA A 58 0.91 38.54 -9.39
N GLU A 59 0.93 39.29 -8.28
CA GLU A 59 1.86 39.05 -7.18
C GLU A 59 1.39 37.90 -6.29
N GLN A 60 2.31 37.28 -5.55
CA GLN A 60 1.99 36.18 -4.63
C GLN A 60 0.99 36.59 -3.53
N ALA A 61 0.88 37.89 -3.24
CA ALA A 61 -0.10 38.42 -2.28
C ALA A 61 -1.56 38.33 -2.79
N ASN A 62 -1.78 38.16 -4.09
CA ASN A 62 -3.11 38.27 -4.70
C ASN A 62 -3.84 36.92 -4.77
N TYR A 63 -3.22 35.83 -4.33
CA TYR A 63 -3.82 34.49 -4.36
C TYR A 63 -3.29 33.59 -3.25
N THR A 64 -4.06 32.55 -2.96
CA THR A 64 -3.58 31.40 -2.19
C THR A 64 -3.55 30.16 -3.08
N LEU A 65 -2.50 29.36 -2.90
CA LEU A 65 -2.33 28.10 -3.59
C LEU A 65 -2.07 27.01 -2.54
N ASP A 66 -2.95 26.03 -2.50
CA ASP A 66 -2.68 24.76 -1.83
C ASP A 66 -1.94 23.86 -2.81
N GLU A 67 -0.63 23.69 -2.61
CA GLU A 67 0.20 22.90 -3.52
C GLU A 67 -0.08 21.40 -3.40
N ILE A 68 -0.60 20.94 -2.26
CA ILE A 68 -0.88 19.51 -2.02
C ILE A 68 -2.12 19.10 -2.80
N ASP A 69 -3.21 19.86 -2.66
CA ASP A 69 -4.48 19.61 -3.35
C ASP A 69 -4.56 20.27 -4.74
N ALA A 70 -3.53 21.01 -5.14
CA ALA A 70 -3.50 21.83 -6.35
C ALA A 70 -4.74 22.73 -6.44
N LYS A 71 -5.14 23.32 -5.31
CA LYS A 71 -6.35 24.13 -5.18
C LYS A 71 -5.96 25.60 -5.14
N PHE A 72 -6.55 26.38 -6.03
CA PHE A 72 -6.22 27.78 -6.23
C PHE A 72 -7.39 28.66 -5.79
N THR A 73 -7.08 29.79 -5.13
CA THR A 73 -8.09 30.76 -4.69
C THR A 73 -7.55 32.18 -4.90
N TRP A 74 -8.36 33.04 -5.52
CA TRP A 74 -8.05 34.46 -5.66
C TRP A 74 -8.30 35.20 -4.33
N ILE A 75 -7.34 36.02 -3.89
CA ILE A 75 -7.54 37.02 -2.83
C ILE A 75 -7.97 38.34 -3.49
N GLU A 76 -7.18 38.78 -4.47
CA GLU A 76 -7.45 39.96 -5.29
C GLU A 76 -7.45 39.54 -6.76
N LYS A 77 -8.54 39.87 -7.46
CA LYS A 77 -8.72 39.45 -8.85
C LYS A 77 -8.08 40.44 -9.80
N PRO A 78 -7.37 39.97 -10.83
CA PRO A 78 -6.94 40.84 -11.91
C PRO A 78 -8.15 41.25 -12.77
N ALA A 79 -7.99 42.34 -13.52
CA ALA A 79 -9.01 42.83 -14.46
C ALA A 79 -9.16 41.94 -15.72
N ALA A 80 -8.30 40.95 -15.90
CA ALA A 80 -8.32 40.03 -17.03
C ALA A 80 -9.24 38.83 -16.76
N ASP A 81 -9.86 38.28 -17.80
CA ASP A 81 -10.73 37.10 -17.67
C ASP A 81 -9.96 35.79 -17.41
N SER A 82 -8.70 35.74 -17.82
CA SER A 82 -7.82 34.58 -17.64
C SER A 82 -6.38 34.98 -17.45
N VAL A 83 -5.63 34.13 -16.74
CA VAL A 83 -4.22 34.36 -16.44
C VAL A 83 -3.38 33.16 -16.82
N PHE A 84 -2.19 33.42 -17.37
CA PHE A 84 -1.25 32.39 -17.74
C PHE A 84 -0.40 31.97 -16.54
N ILE A 85 -0.36 30.67 -16.27
CA ILE A 85 0.40 30.07 -15.18
C ILE A 85 1.39 29.03 -15.69
N THR A 86 2.52 28.94 -15.00
CA THR A 86 3.56 27.92 -15.21
C THR A 86 3.94 27.31 -13.87
N TYR A 87 3.99 25.98 -13.79
CA TYR A 87 4.32 25.27 -12.55
C TYR A 87 4.85 23.86 -12.84
N ARG A 88 5.45 23.20 -11.85
CA ARG A 88 5.84 21.79 -11.94
C ARG A 88 4.98 20.93 -11.02
N VAL A 89 4.78 19.67 -11.40
CA VAL A 89 4.02 18.70 -10.61
C VAL A 89 4.87 17.51 -10.15
N PHE A 90 4.45 16.86 -9.08
CA PHE A 90 4.95 15.54 -8.69
C PHE A 90 4.36 14.45 -9.59
N PRO A 91 5.01 13.27 -9.68
CA PRO A 91 4.47 12.13 -10.43
C PRO A 91 3.23 11.49 -9.77
N ALA A 92 2.86 11.93 -8.56
CA ALA A 92 1.70 11.46 -7.81
C ALA A 92 1.16 12.57 -6.88
N ARG A 93 -0.06 12.41 -6.36
CA ARG A 93 -0.58 13.23 -5.26
C ARG A 93 0.10 12.86 -3.95
N LEU A 94 0.58 13.85 -3.21
CA LEU A 94 1.28 13.65 -1.94
C LEU A 94 0.33 13.18 -0.82
N ASN A 95 -0.91 13.64 -0.84
CA ASN A 95 -1.94 13.26 0.14
C ASN A 95 -2.77 12.03 -0.29
N LYS A 96 -2.31 11.26 -1.28
CA LYS A 96 -2.99 10.04 -1.71
C LYS A 96 -2.89 9.01 -0.57
N LYS A 97 -4.01 8.72 0.07
CA LYS A 97 -4.09 7.64 1.07
C LYS A 97 -3.84 6.30 0.39
N VAL A 98 -2.83 5.57 0.87
CA VAL A 98 -2.50 4.22 0.42
C VAL A 98 -2.75 3.27 1.58
N TYR A 99 -3.53 2.23 1.34
CA TYR A 99 -3.81 1.19 2.32
C TYR A 99 -3.25 -0.13 1.80
N LYS A 100 -2.44 -0.82 2.61
CA LYS A 100 -1.97 -2.18 2.30
C LYS A 100 -3.09 -3.21 2.49
N TYR A 101 -3.96 -2.98 3.47
CA TYR A 101 -5.11 -3.81 3.80
C TYR A 101 -6.31 -2.91 4.10
N ASN A 102 -7.51 -3.33 3.68
CA ASN A 102 -8.75 -2.64 4.05
C ASN A 102 -9.09 -3.00 5.51
N TYR A 103 -9.42 -2.01 6.33
CA TYR A 103 -9.81 -2.18 7.73
C TYR A 103 -10.92 -3.22 7.90
N ASP A 104 -11.91 -3.22 7.00
CA ASP A 104 -13.03 -4.17 7.02
C ASP A 104 -12.59 -5.62 6.78
N SER A 105 -11.48 -5.83 6.08
CA SER A 105 -10.92 -7.16 5.84
C SER A 105 -10.22 -7.75 7.07
N ILE A 106 -9.83 -6.92 8.05
CA ILE A 106 -9.17 -7.36 9.28
C ILE A 106 -10.21 -7.52 10.41
N ARG A 107 -11.15 -6.58 10.55
CA ARG A 107 -12.10 -6.50 11.67
C ARG A 107 -12.94 -7.76 11.88
N PHE A 108 -13.30 -8.46 10.82
CA PHE A 108 -14.19 -9.63 10.88
C PHE A 108 -13.51 -10.97 10.61
N ASN A 109 -12.19 -11.00 10.40
CA ASN A 109 -11.49 -12.22 9.98
C ASN A 109 -10.62 -12.86 11.06
N PHE A 110 -10.71 -12.41 12.32
CA PHE A 110 -9.98 -13.01 13.45
C PHE A 110 -10.41 -14.46 13.78
N LEU A 111 -11.63 -14.85 13.41
CA LEU A 111 -12.17 -16.21 13.66
C LEU A 111 -11.83 -17.21 12.55
N ALA A 112 -11.34 -16.73 11.40
CA ALA A 112 -11.10 -17.54 10.21
C ALA A 112 -9.67 -17.36 9.67
N GLU A 113 -8.71 -17.12 10.57
CA GLU A 113 -7.30 -17.21 10.21
C GLU A 113 -7.00 -18.68 9.91
N LYS A 114 -7.12 -19.05 8.63
CA LYS A 114 -6.66 -20.35 8.14
C LYS A 114 -5.21 -20.46 8.57
N PRO A 115 -4.81 -21.52 9.30
CA PRO A 115 -3.45 -21.65 9.79
C PRO A 115 -2.50 -21.46 8.60
N THR A 116 -1.54 -20.55 8.76
CA THR A 116 -0.56 -20.26 7.72
C THR A 116 0.14 -21.58 7.38
N ARG A 117 -0.17 -22.15 6.21
CA ARG A 117 0.52 -23.35 5.73
C ARG A 117 1.92 -22.92 5.33
N VAL A 118 2.87 -23.10 6.22
CA VAL A 118 4.30 -23.02 5.90
C VAL A 118 4.56 -24.12 4.87
N ARG A 119 4.67 -23.73 3.60
CA ARG A 119 5.21 -24.62 2.57
C ARG A 119 6.70 -24.67 2.81
N THR A 120 7.14 -25.66 3.58
CA THR A 120 8.56 -26.00 3.58
C THR A 120 8.89 -26.48 2.17
N SER A 121 9.74 -25.75 1.46
CA SER A 121 10.42 -26.34 0.32
C SER A 121 11.23 -27.51 0.87
N SER A 122 10.82 -28.73 0.55
CA SER A 122 11.56 -29.95 0.85
C SER A 122 12.85 -29.96 0.03
N SER A 123 13.80 -29.11 0.42
CA SER A 123 15.20 -29.31 0.07
C SER A 123 15.70 -30.41 1.02
N SER A 124 15.53 -31.65 0.57
CA SER A 124 16.05 -32.83 1.26
C SER A 124 17.58 -32.78 1.23
N ASN A 125 18.18 -32.20 2.26
CA ASN A 125 19.58 -32.47 2.56
C ASN A 125 19.68 -33.95 2.95
N ALA A 126 20.16 -34.79 2.03
CA ALA A 126 20.23 -36.25 2.12
C ALA A 126 21.11 -36.81 3.26
N LEU A 127 21.59 -35.96 4.17
CA LEU A 127 22.41 -36.33 5.33
C LEU A 127 21.60 -36.53 6.61
N ILE A 128 20.38 -36.00 6.70
CA ILE A 128 19.49 -36.21 7.84
C ILE A 128 18.05 -36.38 7.34
N ASP A 129 17.60 -37.63 7.20
CA ASP A 129 16.20 -37.95 6.96
C ASP A 129 15.46 -37.99 8.30
N PHE A 130 14.86 -36.86 8.67
CA PHE A 130 13.83 -36.86 9.70
C PHE A 130 12.59 -37.44 9.04
N GLY A 131 12.34 -38.74 9.26
CA GLY A 131 11.18 -39.44 8.69
C GLY A 131 9.85 -38.82 9.14
N GLN A 132 8.77 -39.61 9.11
CA GLN A 132 7.47 -39.09 9.55
C GLN A 132 7.45 -38.88 11.07
N ILE A 133 7.56 -37.63 11.51
CA ILE A 133 7.34 -37.21 12.90
C ILE A 133 5.88 -36.82 13.05
N GLU A 134 5.13 -37.59 13.83
CA GLU A 134 3.78 -37.27 14.25
C GLU A 134 3.82 -36.26 15.39
N SER A 135 3.03 -35.19 15.23
CA SER A 135 2.89 -34.12 16.21
C SER A 135 1.45 -34.08 16.70
N SER A 136 1.25 -34.25 18.00
CA SER A 136 -0.07 -34.28 18.64
C SER A 136 -0.11 -33.37 19.86
N GLY A 137 -1.21 -32.65 20.09
CA GLY A 137 -1.34 -31.73 21.23
C GLY A 137 -1.95 -30.38 20.85
N SER A 138 -1.76 -29.38 21.70
CA SER A 138 -2.30 -28.03 21.54
C SER A 138 -1.23 -26.95 21.65
N PHE A 139 -1.39 -25.90 20.87
CA PHE A 139 -0.60 -24.69 20.91
C PHE A 139 -1.55 -23.49 20.77
N GLY A 140 -1.60 -22.63 21.78
CA GLY A 140 -2.49 -21.47 21.82
C GLY A 140 -1.80 -20.26 22.44
N ARG A 141 -2.01 -19.09 21.84
CA ARG A 141 -1.55 -17.79 22.37
C ARG A 141 -2.74 -16.85 22.42
N ALA A 142 -3.02 -16.29 23.59
CA ALA A 142 -4.10 -15.35 23.82
C ALA A 142 -3.57 -14.07 24.44
N ILE A 143 -4.08 -12.93 24.00
CA ILE A 143 -3.77 -11.62 24.59
C ILE A 143 -5.05 -11.13 25.26
N SER A 144 -4.94 -10.70 26.51
CA SER A 144 -6.06 -10.18 27.30
C SER A 144 -5.80 -8.73 27.69
N PHE A 145 -6.82 -7.90 27.53
CA PHE A 145 -6.80 -6.48 27.91
C PHE A 145 -7.90 -6.24 28.95
N GLY A 146 -7.55 -5.60 30.06
CA GLY A 146 -8.49 -5.21 31.12
C GLY A 146 -8.69 -3.70 31.19
N ASN A 147 -9.80 -3.24 31.76
CA ASN A 147 -10.01 -1.81 32.01
C ASN A 147 -8.97 -1.32 33.05
N ASN A 148 -8.09 -0.40 32.64
CA ASN A 148 -6.93 0.09 33.40
C ASN A 148 -5.89 -0.99 33.80
N GLN A 149 -5.71 -2.02 32.97
CA GLN A 149 -4.65 -3.03 33.17
C GLN A 149 -3.80 -3.18 31.91
N ASP A 150 -2.52 -3.49 32.12
CA ASP A 150 -1.59 -3.84 31.06
C ASP A 150 -2.04 -5.08 30.29
N ALA A 151 -1.63 -5.17 29.03
CA ALA A 151 -1.91 -6.33 28.20
C ALA A 151 -1.17 -7.56 28.74
N VAL A 152 -1.89 -8.65 28.98
CA VAL A 152 -1.30 -9.92 29.43
C VAL A 152 -1.29 -10.91 28.28
N LEU A 153 -0.12 -11.46 27.97
CA LEU A 153 0.03 -12.59 27.07
C LEU A 153 -0.08 -13.90 27.85
N ASN A 154 -1.05 -14.73 27.46
CA ASN A 154 -1.20 -16.09 27.94
C ASN A 154 -0.80 -17.07 26.83
N SER A 155 0.26 -17.84 27.05
CA SER A 155 0.76 -18.87 26.13
C SER A 155 0.54 -20.24 26.74
N THR A 156 -0.12 -21.15 26.02
CA THR A 156 -0.21 -22.56 26.38
C THR A 156 0.34 -23.41 25.24
N MET A 157 1.34 -24.23 25.55
CA MET A 157 1.90 -25.18 24.60
C MET A 157 2.02 -26.52 25.30
N ASN A 158 1.41 -27.54 24.72
CA ASN A 158 1.58 -28.93 25.12
C ASN A 158 1.58 -29.78 23.85
N LEU A 159 2.78 -30.08 23.36
CA LEU A 159 3.00 -30.80 22.12
C LEU A 159 3.77 -32.09 22.40
N GLN A 160 3.26 -33.21 21.92
CA GLN A 160 3.94 -34.50 21.92
C GLN A 160 4.36 -34.84 20.50
N LEU A 161 5.66 -35.06 20.31
CA LEU A 161 6.27 -35.45 19.06
C LEU A 161 6.72 -36.90 19.16
N ARG A 162 6.36 -37.72 18.18
CA ARG A 162 6.78 -39.12 18.07
C ARG A 162 7.15 -39.45 16.63
N GLY A 163 8.27 -40.12 16.42
CA GLY A 163 8.66 -40.55 15.07
C GLY A 163 10.07 -41.11 15.05
N TYR A 164 10.55 -41.45 13.86
CA TYR A 164 11.89 -41.99 13.67
C TYR A 164 12.80 -40.96 13.00
N ILE A 165 14.05 -40.87 13.48
CA ILE A 165 15.12 -40.10 12.86
C ILE A 165 16.10 -41.09 12.24
N GLY A 166 16.24 -41.06 10.91
CA GLY A 166 16.99 -42.07 10.17
C GLY A 166 16.40 -43.48 10.31
N ASP A 167 17.24 -44.50 10.20
CA ASP A 167 16.79 -45.90 10.03
C ASP A 167 16.41 -46.61 11.33
N SER A 168 16.70 -46.04 12.52
CA SER A 168 16.53 -46.80 13.78
C SER A 168 16.38 -45.99 15.08
N MET A 169 16.39 -44.66 15.06
CA MET A 169 16.25 -43.89 16.30
C MET A 169 14.83 -43.39 16.49
N GLU A 170 14.15 -43.85 17.54
CA GLU A 170 12.84 -43.33 17.92
C GLU A 170 12.99 -42.03 18.73
N LEU A 171 12.43 -40.94 18.22
CA LEU A 171 12.26 -39.67 18.90
C LEU A 171 10.89 -39.66 19.58
N THR A 172 10.88 -39.56 20.91
CA THR A 172 9.69 -39.15 21.67
C THR A 172 10.03 -37.90 22.46
N ALA A 173 9.30 -36.82 22.24
CA ALA A 173 9.48 -35.56 22.95
C ALA A 173 8.13 -34.99 23.41
N ALA A 174 8.13 -34.37 24.60
CA ALA A 174 7.03 -33.55 25.07
C ALA A 174 7.54 -32.12 25.26
N ILE A 175 6.94 -31.17 24.56
CA ILE A 175 7.27 -29.76 24.63
C ILE A 175 6.14 -29.05 25.36
N SER A 176 6.46 -28.48 26.52
CA SER A 176 5.58 -27.61 27.27
C SER A 176 6.21 -26.23 27.44
N ASP A 177 5.44 -25.18 27.15
CA ASP A 177 5.84 -23.80 27.46
C ASP A 177 5.08 -23.35 28.71
N ASN A 178 5.79 -22.70 29.63
CA ASN A 178 5.19 -22.13 30.82
C ASN A 178 4.75 -20.69 30.52
N ASN A 179 3.63 -20.28 31.11
CA ASN A 179 3.16 -18.90 31.01
C ASN A 179 4.21 -17.96 31.64
N ILE A 180 5.00 -17.27 30.82
CA ILE A 180 5.85 -16.17 31.29
C ILE A 180 5.05 -14.89 31.07
N PRO A 181 4.43 -14.31 32.13
CA PRO A 181 3.76 -13.03 32.00
C PRO A 181 4.80 -11.97 31.63
N ILE A 182 4.73 -11.48 30.40
CA ILE A 182 5.44 -10.26 30.01
C ILE A 182 4.63 -9.08 30.55
N GLN A 183 5.11 -8.49 31.63
CA GLN A 183 4.63 -7.19 32.09
C GLN A 183 5.31 -6.12 31.23
N PRO A 184 4.55 -5.26 30.53
CA PRO A 184 5.16 -4.11 29.88
C PRO A 184 5.73 -3.20 30.97
N ASP A 185 7.06 -3.10 31.05
CA ASP A 185 7.72 -2.09 31.87
C ASP A 185 7.28 -0.72 31.36
N GLY A 186 6.31 -0.12 32.06
CA GLY A 186 5.65 1.12 31.67
C GLY A 186 6.62 2.23 31.32
N ASN A 187 6.83 2.45 30.02
CA ASN A 187 7.40 3.67 29.48
C ASN A 187 6.80 3.95 28.10
N THR A 188 5.54 4.37 28.11
CA THR A 188 5.07 5.26 27.04
C THR A 188 5.07 6.65 27.67
N GLN A 189 6.10 7.44 27.38
CA GLN A 189 6.08 8.89 27.63
C GLN A 189 4.92 9.49 26.84
N ASP A 190 4.18 10.39 27.48
CA ASP A 190 3.11 11.22 26.90
C ASP A 190 3.56 11.98 25.64
#